data_AF-A0A2J6HM43-F1
#
_entry.id   AF-A0A2J6HM43-F1
#
_cell.length_a   1.000
_cell.length_b   1.000
_cell.length_c   1.000
_cell.angle_alpha   90.00
_cell.angle_beta   90.00
_cell.angle_gamma   90.00
#
_symmetry.space_group_name_H-M   'P 1'
#
loop_
_entity.id
_entity.type
_entity.pdbx_description
1 polymer ?
#
loop_
_entity_poly.entity_id
_entity_poly.type
_entity_poly.pdbx_seq_one_letter_code
_entity_poly.pdbx_strand_id
1 'polypeptide(L)'
;MNNLNLEDKIGLDVKALKIVHKILIENPQVKTIFESSETYLEARLKLRQWVLEYLNAHSQALNYYLKKARGMNALKKISWRDYAAIRLMDYLDNDGKTFADPNRKNKRIISQPIKNLWLAIHYGKGSAKSDFFIDMLYLFRQLNGILPRRIPNYDQVNQWMGNHLSGLDADIRELRQVNKERILRIIIRKIEKGDIKSGRFRFNQGLSDAEKFKTAMEWWNDHRFHLTFAVRNPTDLNEMLDFSLREDTLKILKKAEIKGIPIFANPHYLSLISVDTKPGLTGADQALREYILPNKQLVNEFGNIHAWEKEDIIQPGEPNAAGWILPPYHNVHRRYPEVAILIPDTAGRACGGLCVSCQRMYDFQSGRFNFDLMKLMPKISWPEKLELLLKYWEEDPQLRDILIT
;
A
#
# COMPACT_ATOMS: atom_id res chain seq x y z
N MET A 1 -31.61 -27.11 -9.85
CA MET A 1 -30.28 -26.79 -10.43
C MET A 1 -30.04 -25.29 -10.26
N ASN A 2 -29.31 -24.88 -9.23
CA ASN A 2 -29.05 -23.46 -8.97
C ASN A 2 -28.11 -22.89 -10.04
N ASN A 3 -28.53 -21.83 -10.73
CA ASN A 3 -27.70 -21.12 -11.71
C ASN A 3 -26.45 -20.57 -11.01
N LEU A 4 -25.31 -21.22 -11.24
CA LEU A 4 -23.99 -20.74 -10.82
C LEU A 4 -23.70 -19.41 -11.53
N ASN A 5 -23.25 -18.41 -10.77
CA ASN A 5 -22.79 -17.14 -11.34
C ASN A 5 -21.56 -17.39 -12.23
N LEU A 6 -21.29 -16.51 -13.21
CA LEU A 6 -20.17 -16.67 -14.13
C LEU A 6 -18.82 -16.88 -13.40
N GLU A 7 -18.64 -16.17 -12.29
CA GLU A 7 -17.45 -16.24 -11.43
C GLU A 7 -17.30 -17.59 -10.70
N ASP A 8 -18.40 -18.33 -10.47
CA ASP A 8 -18.38 -19.65 -9.85
C ASP A 8 -18.00 -20.76 -10.83
N LYS A 9 -17.95 -20.46 -12.14
CA LYS A 9 -17.66 -21.43 -13.20
C LYS A 9 -16.18 -21.46 -13.60
N ILE A 10 -15.36 -20.56 -13.04
CA ILE A 10 -13.93 -20.46 -13.34
C ILE A 10 -13.21 -21.70 -12.80
N GLY A 11 -12.46 -22.40 -13.66
CA GLY A 11 -11.63 -23.53 -13.24
C GLY A 11 -10.42 -23.06 -12.44
N LEU A 12 -10.14 -23.72 -11.33
CA LEU A 12 -8.96 -23.43 -10.50
C LEU A 12 -7.68 -23.93 -11.17
N ASP A 13 -6.58 -23.23 -10.96
CA ASP A 13 -5.27 -23.67 -11.41
C ASP A 13 -4.77 -24.89 -10.60
N VAL A 14 -3.78 -25.60 -11.15
CA VAL A 14 -3.20 -26.81 -10.52
C VAL A 14 -2.61 -26.51 -9.15
N LYS A 15 -2.06 -25.31 -8.92
CA LYS A 15 -1.45 -24.93 -7.64
C LYS A 15 -2.54 -24.83 -6.56
N ALA A 16 -3.64 -24.15 -6.86
CA ALA A 16 -4.81 -24.03 -5.97
C ALA A 16 -5.40 -25.40 -5.64
N LEU A 17 -5.61 -26.27 -6.65
CA LEU A 17 -6.15 -27.61 -6.44
C LEU A 17 -5.25 -28.47 -5.54
N LYS A 18 -3.91 -28.39 -5.69
CA LYS A 18 -2.96 -29.07 -4.80
C LYS A 18 -3.09 -28.60 -3.35
N ILE A 19 -3.31 -27.30 -3.13
CA ILE A 19 -3.51 -26.74 -1.78
C ILE A 19 -4.83 -27.23 -1.19
N VAL A 20 -5.92 -27.20 -1.98
CA VAL A 20 -7.24 -27.71 -1.56
C VAL A 20 -7.16 -29.19 -1.17
N HIS A 21 -6.49 -30.01 -1.97
CA HIS A 21 -6.29 -31.42 -1.64
C HIS A 21 -5.51 -31.59 -0.32
N LYS A 22 -4.49 -30.74 -0.10
CA LYS A 22 -3.73 -30.72 1.16
C LYS A 22 -4.58 -30.31 2.37
N ILE A 23 -5.52 -29.38 2.20
CA ILE A 23 -6.52 -29.05 3.24
C ILE A 23 -7.27 -30.31 3.64
N LEU A 24 -7.79 -31.07 2.68
CA LEU A 24 -8.60 -32.27 2.94
C LEU A 24 -7.79 -33.40 3.60
N ILE A 25 -6.53 -33.61 3.19
CA ILE A 25 -5.64 -34.61 3.80
C ILE A 25 -5.33 -34.26 5.26
N GLU A 26 -4.93 -33.02 5.51
CA GLU A 26 -4.48 -32.60 6.85
C GLU A 26 -5.66 -32.31 7.80
N ASN A 27 -6.89 -32.22 7.30
CA ASN A 27 -8.07 -31.87 8.08
C ASN A 27 -9.24 -32.81 7.77
N PRO A 28 -9.25 -34.02 8.34
CA PRO A 28 -10.31 -35.01 8.08
C PRO A 28 -11.72 -34.49 8.38
N GLN A 29 -11.88 -33.66 9.41
CA GLN A 29 -13.20 -33.09 9.72
C GLN A 29 -13.67 -32.07 8.68
N VAL A 30 -12.76 -31.25 8.14
CA VAL A 30 -13.09 -30.35 7.02
C VAL A 30 -13.47 -31.19 5.80
N LYS A 31 -12.74 -32.27 5.52
CA LYS A 31 -13.09 -33.21 4.45
C LYS A 31 -14.51 -33.77 4.62
N THR A 32 -14.82 -34.36 5.77
CA THR A 32 -16.15 -34.90 6.07
C THR A 32 -17.24 -33.84 5.92
N ILE A 33 -17.04 -32.65 6.50
CA ILE A 33 -18.03 -31.56 6.46
C ILE A 33 -18.32 -31.17 5.00
N PHE A 34 -17.29 -30.90 4.21
CA PHE A 34 -17.47 -30.35 2.87
C PHE A 34 -17.88 -31.41 1.85
N GLU A 35 -17.27 -32.60 1.84
CA GLU A 35 -17.63 -33.66 0.88
C GLU A 35 -19.05 -34.22 1.12
N SER A 36 -19.50 -34.30 2.37
CA SER A 36 -20.86 -34.74 2.71
C SER A 36 -21.93 -33.65 2.53
N SER A 37 -21.55 -32.44 2.13
CA SER A 37 -22.48 -31.33 1.96
C SER A 37 -22.86 -31.15 0.51
N GLU A 38 -24.12 -31.42 0.17
CA GLU A 38 -24.65 -31.28 -1.19
C GLU A 38 -24.76 -29.80 -1.62
N THR A 39 -24.86 -28.89 -0.64
CA THR A 39 -24.98 -27.45 -0.88
C THR A 39 -23.97 -26.65 -0.06
N TYR A 40 -23.61 -25.46 -0.54
CA TYR A 40 -22.77 -24.54 0.23
C TYR A 40 -23.41 -24.16 1.59
N LEU A 41 -24.75 -24.07 1.64
CA LEU A 41 -25.46 -23.72 2.87
C LEU A 41 -25.27 -24.83 3.91
N GLU A 42 -25.40 -26.08 3.50
CA GLU A 42 -25.16 -27.24 4.36
C GLU A 42 -23.71 -27.26 4.87
N ALA A 43 -22.73 -27.05 3.98
CA ALA A 43 -21.32 -26.98 4.36
C ALA A 43 -21.08 -25.87 5.39
N ARG A 44 -21.71 -24.72 5.21
CA ARG A 44 -21.62 -23.58 6.13
C ARG A 44 -22.22 -23.90 7.49
N LEU A 45 -23.38 -24.56 7.54
CA LEU A 45 -24.05 -24.93 8.80
C LEU A 45 -23.26 -25.99 9.57
N LYS A 46 -22.81 -27.05 8.89
CA LYS A 46 -21.97 -28.10 9.47
C LYS A 46 -20.64 -27.54 9.98
N LEU A 47 -19.99 -26.66 9.22
CA LEU A 47 -18.77 -25.99 9.65
C LEU A 47 -19.00 -25.12 10.89
N ARG A 48 -20.08 -24.32 10.90
CA ARG A 48 -20.45 -23.51 12.06
C ARG A 48 -20.69 -24.35 13.30
N GLN A 49 -21.43 -25.46 13.16
CA GLN A 49 -21.69 -26.37 14.27
C GLN A 49 -20.39 -26.92 14.86
N TRP A 50 -19.49 -27.44 14.02
CA TRP A 50 -18.21 -27.98 14.47
C TRP A 50 -17.34 -26.94 15.20
N VAL A 51 -17.24 -25.72 14.67
CA VAL A 51 -16.47 -24.65 15.30
C VAL A 51 -17.13 -24.19 16.61
N LEU A 52 -18.46 -24.17 16.69
CA LEU A 52 -19.19 -23.83 17.91
C LEU A 52 -19.02 -24.90 18.99
N GLU A 53 -19.05 -26.19 18.64
CA GLU A 53 -18.74 -27.29 19.54
C GLU A 53 -17.34 -27.16 20.12
N TYR A 54 -16.35 -26.82 19.29
CA TYR A 54 -15.00 -26.48 19.76
C TYR A 54 -15.04 -25.31 20.76
N LEU A 55 -15.69 -24.19 20.42
CA LEU A 55 -15.74 -23.02 21.31
C LEU A 55 -16.46 -23.31 22.63
N ASN A 56 -17.51 -24.13 22.62
CA ASN A 56 -18.22 -24.54 23.84
C ASN A 56 -17.32 -25.32 24.80
N ALA A 57 -16.36 -26.08 24.29
CA ALA A 57 -15.33 -26.73 25.11
C ALA A 57 -14.21 -25.76 25.60
N HIS A 58 -14.15 -24.54 25.06
CA HIS A 58 -13.10 -23.54 25.34
C HIS A 58 -13.73 -22.23 25.86
N SER A 59 -14.15 -22.23 27.12
CA SER A 59 -14.96 -21.15 27.73
C SER A 59 -14.35 -19.74 27.60
N GLN A 60 -13.02 -19.61 27.70
CA GLN A 60 -12.33 -18.32 27.51
C GLN A 60 -12.45 -17.81 26.08
N ALA A 61 -12.31 -18.69 25.09
CA ALA A 61 -12.48 -18.37 23.68
C ALA A 61 -13.94 -18.02 23.35
N LEU A 62 -14.89 -18.80 23.87
CA LEU A 62 -16.31 -18.51 23.70
C LEU A 62 -16.69 -17.15 24.31
N ASN A 63 -16.22 -16.85 25.52
CA ASN A 63 -16.48 -15.57 26.16
C ASN A 63 -15.86 -14.40 25.39
N TYR A 64 -14.70 -14.59 24.78
CA TYR A 64 -14.08 -13.59 23.91
C TYR A 64 -14.91 -13.38 22.63
N TYR A 65 -15.29 -14.46 21.95
CA TYR A 65 -16.13 -14.44 20.75
C TYR A 65 -17.48 -13.75 20.99
N LEU A 66 -18.17 -14.11 22.08
CA LEU A 66 -19.43 -13.49 22.50
C LEU A 66 -19.26 -12.06 23.06
N LYS A 67 -18.03 -11.52 23.05
CA LYS A 67 -17.69 -10.19 23.57
C LYS A 67 -18.05 -9.99 25.05
N LYS A 68 -18.14 -11.07 25.83
CA LYS A 68 -18.30 -11.07 27.30
C LYS A 68 -17.00 -10.77 28.02
N ALA A 69 -15.87 -11.17 27.43
CA ALA A 69 -14.53 -10.76 27.83
C ALA A 69 -13.87 -10.00 26.67
N ARG A 70 -13.22 -8.86 26.94
CA ARG A 70 -12.64 -7.98 25.90
C ARG A 70 -11.24 -7.49 26.27
N GLY A 71 -10.54 -6.96 25.27
CA GLY A 71 -9.25 -6.32 25.42
C GLY A 71 -8.08 -7.30 25.53
N MET A 72 -6.89 -6.74 25.69
CA MET A 72 -5.63 -7.48 25.61
C MET A 72 -5.51 -8.56 26.70
N ASN A 73 -6.07 -8.33 27.89
CA ASN A 73 -6.05 -9.31 28.98
C ASN A 73 -6.89 -10.54 28.68
N ALA A 74 -8.05 -10.39 28.02
CA ALA A 74 -8.85 -11.53 27.59
C ALA A 74 -8.19 -12.26 26.42
N LEU A 75 -7.61 -11.50 25.47
CA LEU A 75 -6.90 -12.05 24.32
C LEU A 75 -5.66 -12.89 24.71
N LYS A 76 -4.93 -12.50 25.76
CA LYS A 76 -3.79 -13.27 26.29
C LYS A 76 -4.17 -14.62 26.89
N LYS A 77 -5.44 -14.81 27.28
CA LYS A 77 -5.91 -16.03 27.94
C LYS A 77 -6.31 -17.12 26.96
N ILE A 78 -6.70 -16.78 25.73
CA ILE A 78 -7.11 -17.76 24.72
C ILE A 78 -5.89 -18.45 24.09
N SER A 79 -6.04 -19.73 23.73
CA SER A 79 -4.99 -20.55 23.13
C SER A 79 -4.75 -20.18 21.66
N TRP A 80 -3.61 -20.60 21.09
CA TRP A 80 -3.34 -20.37 19.66
C TRP A 80 -4.39 -20.98 18.72
N ARG A 81 -4.98 -22.12 19.09
CA ARG A 81 -6.04 -22.78 18.33
C ARG A 81 -7.35 -21.99 18.39
N ASP A 82 -7.62 -21.34 19.52
CA ASP A 82 -8.82 -20.54 19.73
C ASP A 82 -8.90 -19.34 18.77
N TYR A 83 -7.76 -18.72 18.44
CA TYR A 83 -7.71 -17.66 17.43
C TYR A 83 -8.26 -18.14 16.08
N ALA A 84 -7.96 -19.38 15.67
CA ALA A 84 -8.47 -19.92 14.41
C ALA A 84 -9.97 -20.20 14.48
N ALA A 85 -10.47 -20.75 15.59
CA ALA A 85 -11.90 -20.98 15.80
C ALA A 85 -12.67 -19.65 15.74
N ILE A 86 -12.20 -18.62 16.45
CA ILE A 86 -12.81 -17.28 16.45
C ILE A 86 -12.79 -16.69 15.03
N ARG A 87 -11.67 -16.78 14.31
CA ARG A 87 -11.56 -16.28 12.94
C ARG A 87 -12.45 -17.02 11.94
N LEU A 88 -12.63 -18.33 12.10
CA LEU A 88 -13.61 -19.09 11.30
C LEU A 88 -15.04 -18.67 11.60
N MET A 89 -15.37 -18.40 12.87
CA MET A 89 -16.67 -17.81 13.23
C MET A 89 -16.84 -16.42 12.60
N ASP A 90 -15.81 -15.57 12.59
CA ASP A 90 -15.86 -14.28 11.92
C ASP A 90 -16.16 -14.43 10.41
N TYR A 91 -15.53 -15.40 9.74
CA TYR A 91 -15.85 -15.71 8.34
C TYR A 91 -17.30 -16.16 8.17
N LEU A 92 -17.79 -17.03 9.05
CA LEU A 92 -19.16 -17.53 9.04
C LEU A 92 -20.21 -16.46 9.35
N ASP A 93 -19.91 -15.51 10.24
CA ASP A 93 -20.80 -14.43 10.67
C ASP A 93 -20.89 -13.31 9.62
N ASN A 94 -19.85 -13.17 8.80
CA ASN A 94 -19.78 -12.16 7.73
C ASN A 94 -19.98 -12.75 6.33
N ASP A 95 -20.22 -14.05 6.21
CA ASP A 95 -20.55 -14.72 4.95
C ASP A 95 -21.88 -14.21 4.40
N GLY A 96 -21.89 -13.83 3.12
CA GLY A 96 -23.03 -13.21 2.44
C GLY A 96 -23.12 -11.68 2.58
N LYS A 97 -22.28 -11.04 3.42
CA LYS A 97 -22.26 -9.57 3.49
C LYS A 97 -21.82 -8.97 2.17
N THR A 98 -22.48 -7.88 1.78
CA THR A 98 -22.24 -7.18 0.52
C THR A 98 -21.64 -5.82 0.79
N PHE A 99 -20.60 -5.47 0.04
CA PHE A 99 -19.86 -4.22 0.16
C PHE A 99 -19.81 -3.53 -1.20
N ALA A 100 -20.07 -2.22 -1.21
CA ALA A 100 -19.82 -1.39 -2.39
C ALA A 100 -18.40 -0.81 -2.30
N ASP A 101 -17.64 -0.94 -3.38
CA ASP A 101 -16.27 -0.40 -3.49
C ASP A 101 -16.25 0.67 -4.59
N PRO A 102 -16.10 1.97 -4.22
CA PRO A 102 -15.99 3.06 -5.19
C PRO A 102 -14.85 2.86 -6.20
N ASN A 103 -13.72 2.31 -5.75
CA ASN A 103 -12.57 1.99 -6.60
C ASN A 103 -12.79 0.77 -7.50
N ARG A 104 -13.98 0.15 -7.44
CA ARG A 104 -14.45 -0.85 -8.39
C ARG A 104 -15.77 -0.43 -9.03
N LYS A 105 -15.94 0.87 -9.28
CA LYS A 105 -17.14 1.46 -9.90
C LYS A 105 -18.41 1.11 -9.12
N ASN A 106 -18.30 1.07 -7.80
CA ASN A 106 -19.37 0.65 -6.88
C ASN A 106 -19.92 -0.75 -7.16
N LYS A 107 -19.14 -1.64 -7.81
CA LYS A 107 -19.53 -3.06 -7.95
C LYS A 107 -19.74 -3.64 -6.55
N ARG A 108 -20.92 -4.22 -6.34
CA ARG A 108 -21.25 -4.94 -5.12
C ARG A 108 -20.44 -6.23 -5.05
N ILE A 109 -19.58 -6.34 -4.04
CA ILE A 109 -18.77 -7.53 -3.76
C ILE A 109 -19.42 -8.27 -2.60
N ILE A 110 -19.60 -9.58 -2.75
CA ILE A 110 -20.16 -10.43 -1.70
C ILE A 110 -19.02 -11.21 -1.07
N SER A 111 -18.89 -11.12 0.26
CA SER A 111 -17.96 -11.97 1.02
C SER A 111 -18.50 -13.40 1.08
N GLN A 112 -17.81 -14.35 0.44
CA GLN A 112 -18.24 -15.76 0.42
C GLN A 112 -17.06 -16.74 0.59
N PRO A 113 -16.24 -16.62 1.66
CA PRO A 113 -15.05 -17.45 1.84
C PRO A 113 -15.39 -18.95 1.91
N ILE A 114 -16.51 -19.32 2.54
CA ILE A 114 -16.91 -20.73 2.68
C ILE A 114 -17.36 -21.32 1.34
N LYS A 115 -18.09 -20.52 0.55
CA LYS A 115 -18.54 -20.93 -0.79
C LYS A 115 -17.36 -21.22 -1.71
N ASN A 116 -16.30 -20.40 -1.67
CA ASN A 116 -15.10 -20.61 -2.48
C ASN A 116 -14.43 -21.95 -2.17
N LEU A 117 -14.33 -22.33 -0.90
CA LEU A 117 -13.80 -23.63 -0.51
C LEU A 117 -14.71 -24.78 -0.95
N TRP A 118 -16.03 -24.64 -0.77
CA TRP A 118 -17.00 -25.65 -1.20
C TRP A 118 -16.97 -25.89 -2.72
N LEU A 119 -16.97 -24.82 -3.53
CA LEU A 119 -16.85 -24.93 -4.99
C LEU A 119 -15.55 -25.60 -5.43
N ALA A 120 -14.45 -25.30 -4.73
CA ALA A 120 -13.14 -25.87 -5.02
C ALA A 120 -13.12 -27.39 -4.79
N ILE A 121 -13.72 -27.84 -3.68
CA ILE A 121 -13.76 -29.26 -3.30
C ILE A 121 -14.69 -30.05 -4.23
N HIS A 122 -15.89 -29.54 -4.50
CA HIS A 122 -16.90 -30.27 -5.28
C HIS A 122 -16.66 -30.23 -6.80
N TYR A 123 -16.13 -29.12 -7.31
CA TYR A 123 -16.10 -28.89 -8.75
C TYR A 123 -14.73 -28.49 -9.28
N GLY A 124 -13.72 -28.31 -8.42
CA GLY A 124 -12.43 -27.73 -8.83
C GLY A 124 -12.58 -26.32 -9.41
N LYS A 125 -13.60 -25.58 -8.96
CA LYS A 125 -13.98 -24.26 -9.51
C LYS A 125 -14.08 -23.20 -8.42
N GLY A 126 -14.11 -21.94 -8.84
CA GLY A 126 -14.33 -20.78 -8.00
C GLY A 126 -13.49 -19.58 -8.42
N SER A 127 -13.78 -18.42 -7.86
CA SER A 127 -13.08 -17.16 -8.17
C SER A 127 -11.86 -16.89 -7.28
N ALA A 128 -11.61 -17.74 -6.28
CA ALA A 128 -10.49 -17.60 -5.36
C ALA A 128 -9.15 -18.03 -5.98
N LYS A 129 -8.07 -17.33 -5.60
CA LYS A 129 -6.69 -17.64 -6.02
C LYS A 129 -6.00 -18.58 -5.05
N SER A 130 -4.85 -19.14 -5.46
CA SER A 130 -4.03 -20.02 -4.61
C SER A 130 -3.72 -19.45 -3.22
N ASP A 131 -3.50 -18.14 -3.11
CA ASP A 131 -3.16 -17.48 -1.83
C ASP A 131 -4.31 -17.56 -0.82
N PHE A 132 -5.57 -17.44 -1.27
CA PHE A 132 -6.74 -17.64 -0.42
C PHE A 132 -6.77 -19.05 0.18
N PHE A 133 -6.47 -20.07 -0.63
CA PHE A 133 -6.45 -21.45 -0.14
C PHE A 133 -5.26 -21.73 0.78
N ILE A 134 -4.13 -21.02 0.60
CA ILE A 134 -3.01 -21.06 1.54
C ILE A 134 -3.47 -20.52 2.89
N ASP A 135 -4.15 -19.37 2.93
CA ASP A 135 -4.68 -18.81 4.17
C ASP A 135 -5.63 -19.78 4.86
N MET A 136 -6.56 -20.40 4.12
CA MET A 136 -7.48 -21.41 4.66
C MET A 136 -6.73 -22.65 5.18
N LEU A 137 -5.70 -23.12 4.48
CA LEU A 137 -4.87 -24.24 4.93
C LEU A 137 -4.19 -23.93 6.26
N TYR A 138 -3.55 -22.77 6.40
CA TYR A 138 -2.89 -22.38 7.64
C TYR A 138 -3.89 -22.12 8.77
N LEU A 139 -5.08 -21.59 8.46
CA LEU A 139 -6.16 -21.43 9.42
C LEU A 139 -6.63 -22.79 9.97
N PHE A 140 -6.82 -23.79 9.11
CA PHE A 140 -7.20 -25.13 9.57
C PHE A 140 -6.06 -25.86 10.30
N ARG A 141 -4.81 -25.70 9.87
CA ARG A 141 -3.64 -26.18 10.62
C ARG A 141 -3.52 -25.55 12.00
N GLN A 142 -3.89 -24.28 12.12
CA GLN A 142 -3.94 -23.61 13.41
C GLN A 142 -5.06 -24.20 14.28
N LEU A 143 -6.26 -24.41 13.73
CA LEU A 143 -7.38 -24.99 14.48
C LEU A 143 -7.13 -26.44 14.90
N ASN A 144 -6.54 -27.27 14.03
CA ASN A 144 -6.28 -28.68 14.31
C ASN A 144 -5.01 -28.91 15.18
N GLY A 145 -4.23 -27.86 15.43
CA GLY A 145 -3.03 -27.90 16.28
C GLY A 145 -1.72 -28.29 15.57
N ILE A 146 -1.75 -28.55 14.25
CA ILE A 146 -0.54 -28.85 13.46
C ILE A 146 0.38 -27.62 13.34
N LEU A 147 -0.17 -26.40 13.30
CA LEU A 147 0.61 -25.17 13.20
C LEU A 147 1.01 -24.64 14.59
N PRO A 148 2.27 -24.79 15.03
CA PRO A 148 2.71 -24.23 16.30
C PRO A 148 2.79 -22.71 16.22
N ARG A 149 2.55 -22.04 17.36
CA ARG A 149 2.83 -20.62 17.50
C ARG A 149 4.33 -20.43 17.71
N ARG A 150 5.04 -19.91 16.71
CA ARG A 150 6.45 -19.54 16.80
C ARG A 150 6.58 -18.03 16.71
N ILE A 151 6.99 -17.40 17.81
CA ILE A 151 7.35 -15.99 17.83
C ILE A 151 8.87 -15.96 17.80
N PRO A 152 9.50 -15.41 16.74
CA PRO A 152 10.95 -15.35 16.68
C PRO A 152 11.47 -14.43 17.79
N ASN A 153 12.59 -14.81 18.41
CA ASN A 153 13.29 -13.92 19.33
C ASN A 153 14.14 -12.90 18.54
N TYR A 154 14.69 -11.92 19.26
CA TYR A 154 15.51 -10.85 18.67
C TYR A 154 16.68 -11.38 17.83
N ASP A 155 17.42 -12.37 18.35
CA ASP A 155 18.58 -12.94 17.67
C ASP A 155 18.21 -13.68 16.39
N GLN A 156 17.09 -14.41 16.40
CA GLN A 156 16.54 -15.06 15.20
C GLN A 156 16.15 -14.03 14.14
N VAL A 157 15.50 -12.94 14.53
CA VAL A 157 15.16 -11.85 13.60
C VAL A 157 16.43 -11.24 13.02
N ASN A 158 17.44 -10.96 13.84
CA ASN A 158 18.73 -10.44 13.38
C ASN A 158 19.44 -11.40 12.43
N GLN A 159 19.45 -12.70 12.73
CA GLN A 159 20.04 -13.71 11.85
C GLN A 159 19.31 -13.75 10.50
N TRP A 160 17.98 -13.68 10.49
CA TRP A 160 17.21 -13.64 9.24
C TRP A 160 17.48 -12.37 8.44
N MET A 161 17.58 -11.21 9.11
CA MET A 161 17.95 -9.96 8.44
C MET A 161 19.36 -10.05 7.84
N GLY A 162 20.31 -10.69 8.53
CA GLY A 162 21.68 -10.90 8.04
C GLY A 162 21.80 -11.80 6.80
N ASN A 163 20.74 -12.54 6.43
CA ASN A 163 20.72 -13.33 5.19
C ASN A 163 20.49 -12.46 3.93
N HIS A 164 20.19 -11.17 4.10
CA HIS A 164 19.91 -10.26 3.01
C HIS A 164 20.93 -9.13 2.99
N LEU A 165 21.37 -8.74 1.78
CA LEU A 165 22.23 -7.58 1.60
C LEU A 165 21.54 -6.32 2.13
N SER A 166 22.29 -5.50 2.83
CA SER A 166 21.85 -4.20 3.29
C SER A 166 22.13 -3.13 2.23
N GLY A 167 21.26 -2.13 2.17
CA GLY A 167 21.56 -0.91 1.41
C GLY A 167 22.80 -0.15 1.90
N LEU A 168 23.38 -0.56 3.03
CA LEU A 168 24.57 0.02 3.65
C LEU A 168 25.85 -0.78 3.38
N ASP A 169 25.76 -1.92 2.70
CA ASP A 169 26.92 -2.75 2.36
C ASP A 169 27.90 -1.98 1.46
N ALA A 170 29.19 -2.25 1.60
CA ALA A 170 30.26 -1.49 0.94
C ALA A 170 30.06 -1.43 -0.58
N ASP A 171 29.83 -2.59 -1.21
CA ASP A 171 29.64 -2.72 -2.66
C ASP A 171 28.40 -1.94 -3.15
N ILE A 172 27.32 -1.93 -2.35
CA ILE A 172 26.09 -1.18 -2.66
C ILE A 172 26.33 0.33 -2.54
N ARG A 173 27.12 0.76 -1.54
CA ARG A 173 27.50 2.17 -1.39
C ARG A 173 28.39 2.65 -2.52
N GLU A 174 29.33 1.83 -2.97
CA GLU A 174 30.18 2.14 -4.11
C GLU A 174 29.36 2.28 -5.39
N LEU A 175 28.45 1.33 -5.66
CA LEU A 175 27.51 1.43 -6.79
C LEU A 175 26.69 2.73 -6.77
N ARG A 176 26.16 3.10 -5.61
CA ARG A 176 25.38 4.34 -5.43
C ARG A 176 26.24 5.59 -5.59
N GLN A 177 27.51 5.53 -5.19
CA GLN A 177 28.46 6.62 -5.42
C GLN A 177 28.68 6.82 -6.92
N VAL A 178 28.92 5.75 -7.69
CA VAL A 178 29.03 5.82 -9.16
C VAL A 178 27.76 6.43 -9.79
N ASN A 179 26.58 6.01 -9.34
CA ASN A 179 25.31 6.58 -9.80
C ASN A 179 25.18 8.07 -9.49
N LYS A 180 25.53 8.49 -8.27
CA LYS A 180 25.54 9.89 -7.85
C LYS A 180 26.42 10.73 -8.77
N GLU A 181 27.65 10.28 -9.03
CA GLU A 181 28.58 11.02 -9.90
C GLU A 181 28.06 11.17 -11.33
N ARG A 182 27.48 10.10 -11.88
CA ARG A 182 26.83 10.14 -13.21
C ARG A 182 25.70 11.16 -13.25
N ILE A 183 24.81 11.14 -12.26
CA ILE A 183 23.68 12.08 -12.16
C ILE A 183 24.19 13.52 -12.06
N LEU A 184 25.22 13.78 -11.24
CA LEU A 184 25.82 15.11 -11.14
C LEU A 184 26.39 15.59 -12.48
N ARG A 185 27.08 14.72 -13.23
CA ARG A 185 27.60 15.07 -14.57
C ARG A 185 26.49 15.41 -15.56
N ILE A 186 25.36 14.71 -15.52
CA ILE A 186 24.19 15.04 -16.34
C ILE A 186 23.64 16.42 -15.96
N ILE A 187 23.44 16.68 -14.67
CA ILE A 187 22.94 17.97 -14.17
C ILE A 187 23.87 19.12 -14.57
N ILE A 188 25.19 18.96 -14.37
CA ILE A 188 26.20 19.96 -14.76
C ILE A 188 26.05 20.30 -16.24
N ARG A 189 26.07 19.27 -17.10
CA ARG A 189 25.94 19.44 -18.56
C ARG A 189 24.66 20.18 -18.95
N LYS A 190 23.52 19.86 -18.32
CA LYS A 190 22.24 20.53 -18.59
C LYS A 190 22.24 21.99 -18.14
N ILE A 191 22.90 22.32 -17.02
CA ILE A 191 23.05 23.70 -16.57
C ILE A 191 23.89 24.49 -17.58
N GLU A 192 25.00 23.92 -18.04
CA GLU A 192 25.91 24.58 -18.99
C GLU A 192 25.27 24.82 -20.36
N LYS A 193 24.48 23.86 -20.86
CA LYS A 193 23.69 24.03 -22.08
C LYS A 193 22.52 25.01 -21.92
N GLY A 194 22.15 25.33 -20.69
CA GLY A 194 20.99 26.16 -20.38
C GLY A 194 19.65 25.42 -20.46
N ASP A 195 19.66 24.09 -20.59
CA ASP A 195 18.48 23.22 -20.62
C ASP A 195 17.70 23.29 -19.29
N ILE A 196 18.43 23.44 -18.19
CA ILE A 196 17.87 23.65 -16.85
C ILE A 196 18.52 24.87 -16.20
N LYS A 197 17.74 25.60 -15.40
CA LYS A 197 18.18 26.83 -14.73
C LYS A 197 17.71 26.82 -13.28
N SER A 198 18.57 27.25 -12.37
CA SER A 198 18.24 27.48 -10.97
C SER A 198 18.69 28.87 -10.56
N GLY A 199 17.92 29.59 -9.73
CA GLY A 199 18.40 30.84 -9.11
C GLY A 199 19.52 30.63 -8.11
N ARG A 200 19.49 29.50 -7.40
CA ARG A 200 20.38 29.17 -6.28
C ARG A 200 21.61 28.36 -6.70
N PHE A 201 21.43 27.42 -7.61
CA PHE A 201 22.47 26.48 -8.04
C PHE A 201 22.97 26.88 -9.43
N ARG A 202 23.99 27.75 -9.46
CA ARG A 202 24.63 28.27 -10.67
C ARG A 202 26.14 28.18 -10.55
N PHE A 203 26.82 27.90 -11.65
CA PHE A 203 28.28 27.95 -11.70
C PHE A 203 28.75 29.38 -11.94
N ASN A 204 29.86 29.75 -11.30
CA ASN A 204 30.57 30.97 -11.63
C ASN A 204 31.22 30.85 -13.01
N GLN A 205 31.40 31.97 -13.69
CA GLN A 205 32.10 32.00 -14.98
C GLN A 205 33.57 31.59 -14.80
N GLY A 206 34.13 30.92 -15.81
CA GLY A 206 35.55 30.54 -15.85
C GLY A 206 35.93 29.28 -15.06
N LEU A 207 34.99 28.62 -14.38
CA LEU A 207 35.27 27.35 -13.70
C LEU A 207 35.61 26.24 -14.70
N SER A 208 36.62 25.44 -14.37
CA SER A 208 36.93 24.18 -15.05
C SER A 208 35.88 23.10 -14.72
N ASP A 209 35.85 22.03 -15.52
CA ASP A 209 34.91 20.93 -15.31
C ASP A 209 35.09 20.22 -13.96
N ALA A 210 36.34 20.12 -13.48
CA ALA A 210 36.64 19.55 -12.17
C ALA A 210 36.11 20.44 -11.02
N GLU A 211 36.24 21.76 -11.14
CA GLU A 211 35.72 22.71 -10.15
C GLU A 211 34.17 22.74 -10.13
N LYS A 212 33.54 22.67 -11.31
CA LYS A 212 32.06 22.53 -11.40
C LYS A 212 31.59 21.25 -10.73
N PHE A 213 32.28 20.14 -10.97
CA PHE A 213 31.95 18.87 -10.35
C PHE A 213 32.10 18.91 -8.82
N LYS A 214 33.19 19.49 -8.30
CA LYS A 214 33.39 19.70 -6.86
C LYS A 214 32.27 20.57 -6.27
N THR A 215 31.91 21.65 -6.94
CA THR A 215 30.81 22.54 -6.52
C THR A 215 29.47 21.78 -6.47
N ALA A 216 29.18 20.98 -7.49
CA ALA A 216 27.94 20.19 -7.53
C ALA A 216 27.91 19.08 -6.46
N MET A 217 29.07 18.51 -6.11
CA MET A 217 29.20 17.59 -4.97
C MET A 217 28.86 18.25 -3.64
N GLU A 218 29.20 19.52 -3.45
CA GLU A 218 28.82 20.29 -2.26
C GLU A 218 27.30 20.54 -2.24
N TRP A 219 26.71 20.90 -3.39
CA TRP A 219 25.26 21.11 -3.52
C TRP A 219 24.45 19.86 -3.22
N TRP A 220 24.98 18.67 -3.48
CA TRP A 220 24.31 17.40 -3.16
C TRP A 220 23.89 17.28 -1.69
N ASN A 221 24.57 17.97 -0.77
CA ASN A 221 24.23 17.94 0.65
C ASN A 221 23.07 18.90 1.02
N ASP A 222 22.59 19.72 0.07
CA ASP A 222 21.43 20.61 0.26
C ASP A 222 20.16 19.93 -0.26
N HIS A 223 19.18 19.64 0.61
CA HIS A 223 17.91 19.04 0.19
C HIS A 223 17.19 19.84 -0.91
N ARG A 224 17.41 21.16 -0.97
CA ARG A 224 16.82 22.03 -2.00
C ARG A 224 17.40 21.74 -3.39
N PHE A 225 18.64 21.25 -3.47
CA PHE A 225 19.23 20.78 -4.73
C PHE A 225 18.40 19.64 -5.29
N HIS A 226 18.05 18.68 -4.44
CA HIS A 226 17.27 17.52 -4.85
C HIS A 226 15.85 17.86 -5.32
N LEU A 227 15.20 18.83 -4.66
CA LEU A 227 13.88 19.31 -5.09
C LEU A 227 13.95 20.14 -6.37
N THR A 228 14.99 20.96 -6.52
CA THR A 228 15.18 21.82 -7.69
C THR A 228 15.42 21.00 -8.96
N PHE A 229 16.22 19.94 -8.85
CA PHE A 229 16.62 19.10 -9.98
C PHE A 229 15.89 17.75 -10.03
N ALA A 230 14.73 17.64 -9.39
CA ALA A 230 13.89 16.46 -9.50
C ALA A 230 13.35 16.30 -10.94
N VAL A 231 13.41 15.07 -11.47
CA VAL A 231 12.90 14.76 -12.81
C VAL A 231 11.38 14.76 -12.84
N ARG A 232 10.82 15.28 -13.92
CA ARG A 232 9.37 15.51 -14.07
C ARG A 232 8.72 14.88 -15.30
N ASN A 233 9.54 14.28 -16.18
CA ASN A 233 9.07 13.68 -17.43
C ASN A 233 9.83 12.37 -17.71
N PRO A 234 9.29 11.50 -18.58
CA PRO A 234 9.89 10.21 -18.91
C PRO A 234 11.28 10.32 -19.53
N THR A 235 11.53 11.36 -20.34
CA THR A 235 12.79 11.54 -21.06
C THR A 235 13.94 11.83 -20.10
N ASP A 236 13.77 12.83 -19.23
CA ASP A 236 14.75 13.18 -18.20
C ASP A 236 14.95 12.04 -17.21
N LEU A 237 13.88 11.34 -16.83
CA LEU A 237 13.98 10.17 -15.96
C LEU A 237 14.85 9.08 -16.58
N ASN A 238 14.66 8.79 -17.88
CA ASN A 238 15.45 7.77 -18.57
C ASN A 238 16.92 8.19 -18.72
N GLU A 239 17.18 9.45 -19.07
CA GLU A 239 18.55 9.99 -19.13
C GLU A 239 19.24 9.91 -17.76
N MET A 240 18.53 10.30 -16.69
CA MET A 240 19.03 10.18 -15.32
C MET A 240 19.20 8.73 -14.86
N LEU A 241 18.69 7.74 -15.60
CA LEU A 241 18.93 6.31 -15.37
C LEU A 241 19.80 5.68 -16.46
N ASP A 242 20.61 6.49 -17.15
CA ASP A 242 21.56 6.05 -18.18
C ASP A 242 20.91 5.25 -19.32
N PHE A 243 19.66 5.60 -19.64
CA PHE A 243 18.83 4.93 -20.64
C PHE A 243 18.62 3.43 -20.34
N SER A 244 18.74 3.00 -19.07
CA SER A 244 18.60 1.60 -18.67
C SER A 244 17.16 1.11 -18.57
N LEU A 245 16.17 1.99 -18.72
CA LEU A 245 14.75 1.60 -18.69
C LEU A 245 14.37 0.82 -19.95
N ARG A 246 13.69 -0.31 -19.74
CA ARG A 246 13.12 -1.12 -20.82
C ARG A 246 12.05 -0.34 -21.60
N GLU A 247 11.91 -0.67 -22.88
CA GLU A 247 10.96 -0.01 -23.79
C GLU A 247 9.50 -0.11 -23.31
N ASP A 248 9.12 -1.24 -22.70
CA ASP A 248 7.78 -1.45 -22.12
C ASP A 248 7.48 -0.44 -21.00
N THR A 249 8.48 -0.17 -20.16
CA THR A 249 8.42 0.77 -19.04
C THR A 249 8.32 2.20 -19.56
N LEU A 250 9.14 2.56 -20.57
CA LEU A 250 9.06 3.87 -21.22
C LEU A 250 7.70 4.13 -21.86
N LYS A 251 7.09 3.12 -22.50
CA LYS A 251 5.72 3.22 -23.05
C LYS A 251 4.69 3.50 -21.96
N ILE A 252 4.82 2.90 -20.78
CA ILE A 252 3.92 3.16 -19.65
C ILE A 252 4.13 4.58 -19.11
N LEU A 253 5.39 5.01 -18.92
CA LEU A 253 5.72 6.35 -18.45
C LEU A 253 5.16 7.44 -19.37
N LYS A 254 5.29 7.28 -20.70
CA LYS A 254 4.68 8.21 -21.68
C LYS A 254 3.16 8.25 -21.57
N LYS A 255 2.51 7.09 -21.36
CA LYS A 255 1.05 7.06 -21.14
C LYS A 255 0.66 7.74 -19.82
N ALA A 256 1.47 7.59 -18.78
CA ALA A 256 1.26 8.24 -17.49
C ALA A 256 1.34 9.77 -17.64
N GLU A 257 2.37 10.27 -18.34
CA GLU A 257 2.53 11.69 -18.65
C GLU A 257 1.33 12.23 -19.46
N ILE A 258 0.91 11.56 -20.53
CA ILE A 258 -0.26 11.94 -21.34
C ILE A 258 -1.52 12.01 -20.48
N LYS A 259 -1.65 11.10 -19.51
CA LYS A 259 -2.81 11.04 -18.62
C LYS A 259 -2.74 12.03 -17.46
N GLY A 260 -1.68 12.83 -17.37
CA GLY A 260 -1.49 13.84 -16.34
C GLY A 260 -1.04 13.28 -15.00
N ILE A 261 -0.56 12.04 -14.94
CA ILE A 261 0.03 11.47 -13.73
C ILE A 261 1.40 12.14 -13.52
N PRO A 262 1.62 12.86 -12.42
CA PRO A 262 2.89 13.52 -12.21
C PRO A 262 4.02 12.50 -12.10
N ILE A 263 5.14 12.78 -12.74
CA ILE A 263 6.42 12.10 -12.46
C ILE A 263 7.20 13.06 -11.57
N PHE A 264 7.72 12.56 -10.46
CA PHE A 264 8.56 13.36 -9.56
C PHE A 264 9.52 12.47 -8.81
N ALA A 265 10.76 12.39 -9.27
CA ALA A 265 11.83 11.64 -8.60
C ALA A 265 13.06 12.52 -8.41
N ASN A 266 13.55 12.61 -7.19
CA ASN A 266 14.70 13.45 -6.89
C ASN A 266 16.03 12.75 -7.19
N PRO A 267 17.13 13.50 -7.43
CA PRO A 267 18.45 12.93 -7.75
C PRO A 267 18.95 11.91 -6.73
N HIS A 268 18.69 12.12 -5.43
CA HIS A 268 19.12 11.18 -4.39
C HIS A 268 18.44 9.82 -4.57
N TYR A 269 17.11 9.81 -4.73
CA TYR A 269 16.37 8.56 -4.94
C TYR A 269 16.83 7.83 -6.20
N LEU A 270 17.06 8.57 -7.30
CA LEU A 270 17.57 7.99 -8.54
C LEU A 270 18.96 7.39 -8.39
N SER A 271 19.80 7.91 -7.49
CA SER A 271 21.12 7.31 -7.21
C SER A 271 21.04 5.91 -6.58
N LEU A 272 19.90 5.57 -5.97
CA LEU A 272 19.65 4.26 -5.37
C LEU A 272 19.27 3.19 -6.40
N ILE A 273 18.86 3.61 -7.60
CA ILE A 273 18.42 2.74 -8.68
C ILE A 273 19.64 2.26 -9.46
N SER A 274 19.79 0.94 -9.61
CA SER A 274 20.84 0.36 -10.43
C SER A 274 20.63 0.73 -11.89
N VAL A 275 21.70 0.99 -12.62
CA VAL A 275 21.65 1.12 -14.09
C VAL A 275 22.30 -0.07 -14.79
N ASP A 276 22.79 -1.06 -14.03
CA ASP A 276 23.38 -2.27 -14.59
C ASP A 276 22.28 -3.13 -15.25
N THR A 277 22.47 -3.42 -16.53
CA THR A 277 21.55 -4.22 -17.37
C THR A 277 22.02 -5.66 -17.56
N LYS A 278 23.14 -6.06 -16.93
CA LYS A 278 23.66 -7.43 -17.01
C LYS A 278 22.64 -8.44 -16.45
N PRO A 279 22.42 -9.57 -17.16
CA PRO A 279 21.56 -10.65 -16.68
C PRO A 279 21.97 -11.12 -15.27
N GLY A 280 21.00 -11.25 -14.37
CA GLY A 280 21.21 -11.73 -12.99
C GLY A 280 21.40 -10.63 -11.94
N LEU A 281 21.70 -9.39 -12.34
CA LEU A 281 21.75 -8.21 -11.44
C LEU A 281 20.51 -7.31 -11.60
N THR A 282 19.79 -7.46 -12.70
CA THR A 282 18.55 -6.74 -12.98
C THR A 282 17.43 -7.18 -12.03
N GLY A 283 16.81 -6.23 -11.32
CA GLY A 283 15.64 -6.46 -10.48
C GLY A 283 15.91 -6.47 -8.97
N ALA A 284 17.17 -6.44 -8.53
CA ALA A 284 17.49 -6.29 -7.10
C ALA A 284 16.93 -4.99 -6.48
N ASP A 285 16.74 -3.96 -7.32
CA ASP A 285 16.16 -2.67 -6.96
C ASP A 285 14.67 -2.54 -7.35
N GLN A 286 14.00 -3.66 -7.70
CA GLN A 286 12.61 -3.63 -8.19
C GLN A 286 11.67 -2.92 -7.22
N ALA A 287 11.81 -3.14 -5.91
CA ALA A 287 11.00 -2.46 -4.90
C ALA A 287 11.16 -0.92 -4.94
N LEU A 288 12.36 -0.43 -5.23
CA LEU A 288 12.61 1.01 -5.37
C LEU A 288 11.99 1.55 -6.67
N ARG A 289 12.09 0.78 -7.76
CA ARG A 289 11.49 1.15 -9.05
C ARG A 289 9.97 1.21 -8.98
N GLU A 290 9.34 0.20 -8.39
CA GLU A 290 7.88 0.13 -8.26
C GLU A 290 7.31 1.27 -7.43
N TYR A 291 8.13 1.89 -6.58
CA TYR A 291 7.74 3.05 -5.80
C TYR A 291 7.64 4.34 -6.62
N ILE A 292 8.42 4.51 -7.69
CA ILE A 292 8.49 5.78 -8.46
C ILE A 292 8.06 5.64 -9.93
N LEU A 293 7.96 4.42 -10.46
CA LEU A 293 7.59 4.17 -11.85
C LEU A 293 6.10 3.80 -11.95
N PRO A 294 5.24 4.69 -12.50
CA PRO A 294 3.85 4.35 -12.79
C PRO A 294 3.71 3.02 -13.52
N ASN A 295 2.76 2.20 -13.07
CA ASN A 295 2.43 0.92 -13.68
C ASN A 295 1.14 1.02 -14.52
N LYS A 296 0.83 -0.02 -15.29
CA LYS A 296 -0.35 -0.06 -16.17
C LYS A 296 -1.66 0.10 -15.38
N GLN A 297 -1.74 -0.46 -14.18
CA GLN A 297 -2.91 -0.41 -13.33
C GLN A 297 -3.21 1.03 -12.89
N LEU A 298 -2.20 1.74 -12.38
CA LEU A 298 -2.33 3.15 -12.02
C LEU A 298 -2.72 3.98 -13.24
N VAL A 299 -2.06 3.81 -14.38
CA VAL A 299 -2.41 4.52 -15.62
C VAL A 299 -3.87 4.28 -16.01
N ASN A 300 -4.36 3.05 -15.94
CA ASN A 300 -5.73 2.73 -16.29
C ASN A 300 -6.74 3.34 -15.31
N GLU A 301 -6.44 3.31 -14.00
CA GLU A 301 -7.36 3.74 -12.96
C GLU A 301 -7.34 5.25 -12.71
N PHE A 302 -6.24 5.94 -13.02
CA PHE A 302 -6.15 7.39 -12.85
C PHE A 302 -7.29 8.10 -13.59
N GLY A 303 -7.94 9.04 -12.90
CA GLY A 303 -9.23 9.62 -13.26
C GLY A 303 -10.42 9.06 -12.46
N ASN A 304 -10.30 7.86 -11.89
CA ASN A 304 -11.36 7.16 -11.15
C ASN A 304 -10.93 6.75 -9.74
N ILE A 305 -9.78 7.22 -9.26
CA ILE A 305 -9.30 6.88 -7.92
C ILE A 305 -10.13 7.67 -6.89
N HIS A 306 -10.72 6.94 -5.95
CA HIS A 306 -11.44 7.49 -4.82
C HIS A 306 -10.61 7.34 -3.55
N ALA A 307 -10.88 8.21 -2.57
CA ALA A 307 -10.30 8.06 -1.23
C ALA A 307 -10.59 6.65 -0.70
N TRP A 308 -9.54 5.96 -0.24
CA TRP A 308 -9.67 4.62 0.35
C TRP A 308 -10.50 4.67 1.63
N GLU A 309 -10.32 5.75 2.39
CA GLU A 309 -10.87 5.95 3.71
C GLU A 309 -12.16 6.75 3.55
N LYS A 310 -13.27 6.19 4.02
CA LYS A 310 -14.60 6.78 3.80
C LYS A 310 -14.75 8.10 4.54
N GLU A 311 -14.02 8.25 5.63
CA GLU A 311 -13.95 9.42 6.50
C GLU A 311 -13.29 10.62 5.81
N ASP A 312 -12.52 10.40 4.75
CA ASP A 312 -11.89 11.48 3.96
C ASP A 312 -12.86 12.10 2.94
N ILE A 313 -14.08 11.56 2.80
CA ILE A 313 -15.16 12.19 2.04
C ILE A 313 -15.84 13.20 2.96
N ILE A 314 -15.57 14.49 2.72
CA ILE A 314 -16.03 15.62 3.54
C ILE A 314 -17.07 16.42 2.75
N GLN A 315 -18.21 16.70 3.37
CA GLN A 315 -19.23 17.60 2.86
C GLN A 315 -19.49 18.72 3.88
N PRO A 316 -19.50 20.00 3.45
CA PRO A 316 -19.74 21.11 4.37
C PRO A 316 -21.05 20.97 5.15
N GLY A 317 -20.96 21.04 6.48
CA GLY A 317 -22.12 20.95 7.36
C GLY A 317 -22.65 19.55 7.63
N GLU A 318 -22.10 18.52 6.99
CA GLU A 318 -22.49 17.12 7.20
C GLU A 318 -21.41 16.34 7.96
N PRO A 319 -21.80 15.37 8.81
CA PRO A 319 -20.85 14.47 9.44
C PRO A 319 -20.23 13.54 8.39
N ASN A 320 -18.92 13.31 8.49
CA ASN A 320 -18.24 12.28 7.70
C ASN A 320 -18.63 10.86 8.16
N ALA A 321 -18.05 9.82 7.55
CA ALA A 321 -18.35 8.42 7.87
C ALA A 321 -18.10 8.03 9.35
N ALA A 322 -17.26 8.78 10.07
CA ALA A 322 -16.99 8.58 11.50
C ALA A 322 -17.84 9.48 12.42
N GLY A 323 -18.74 10.30 11.85
CA GLY A 323 -19.67 11.15 12.60
C GLY A 323 -19.21 12.58 12.83
N TRP A 324 -18.08 13.02 12.24
CA TRP A 324 -17.49 14.33 12.51
C TRP A 324 -17.90 15.36 11.47
N ILE A 325 -18.42 16.51 11.91
CA ILE A 325 -18.60 17.69 11.06
C ILE A 325 -17.25 18.42 11.01
N LEU A 326 -16.66 18.50 9.82
CA LEU A 326 -15.32 19.08 9.62
C LEU A 326 -15.44 20.47 8.98
N PRO A 327 -14.41 21.34 9.15
CA PRO A 327 -14.34 22.60 8.41
C PRO A 327 -14.50 22.36 6.90
N PRO A 328 -15.05 23.33 6.15
CA PRO A 328 -15.36 23.18 4.72
C PRO A 328 -14.10 23.15 3.82
N TYR A 329 -12.93 22.84 4.38
CA TYR A 329 -11.64 22.76 3.69
C TYR A 329 -11.08 21.35 3.76
N HIS A 330 -10.36 20.93 2.72
CA HIS A 330 -9.67 19.63 2.66
C HIS A 330 -8.37 19.57 3.48
N ASN A 331 -8.24 20.44 4.48
CA ASN A 331 -7.04 20.54 5.30
C ASN A 331 -7.21 19.77 6.62
N VAL A 332 -8.43 19.48 7.03
CA VAL A 332 -8.73 18.81 8.31
C VAL A 332 -9.39 17.48 8.02
N HIS A 333 -8.84 16.41 8.58
CA HIS A 333 -9.41 15.07 8.49
C HIS A 333 -9.50 14.47 9.89
N ARG A 334 -10.61 13.78 10.21
CA ARG A 334 -10.76 13.11 11.49
C ARG A 334 -11.43 11.75 11.32
N ARG A 335 -10.79 10.74 11.90
CA ARG A 335 -11.28 9.36 11.92
C ARG A 335 -11.41 8.85 13.35
N TYR A 336 -10.49 9.28 14.21
CA TYR A 336 -10.43 8.86 15.60
C TYR A 336 -11.03 9.91 16.54
N PRO A 337 -11.48 9.48 17.74
CA PRO A 337 -12.08 10.40 18.70
C PRO A 337 -11.14 11.51 19.18
N GLU A 338 -9.86 11.23 19.44
CA GLU A 338 -8.99 12.17 20.16
C GLU A 338 -7.92 12.84 19.28
N VAL A 339 -7.80 12.45 18.00
CA VAL A 339 -6.81 13.01 17.07
C VAL A 339 -7.45 13.39 15.74
N ALA A 340 -7.07 14.57 15.24
CA ALA A 340 -7.38 15.02 13.90
C ALA A 340 -6.09 15.38 13.16
N ILE A 341 -6.16 15.26 11.84
CA ILE A 341 -5.06 15.51 10.91
C ILE A 341 -5.20 16.92 10.36
N LEU A 342 -4.10 17.68 10.37
CA LEU A 342 -3.96 18.96 9.68
C LEU A 342 -2.99 18.80 8.52
N ILE A 343 -3.45 19.08 7.30
CA ILE A 343 -2.64 19.17 6.10
C ILE A 343 -2.36 20.65 5.83
N PRO A 344 -1.13 21.14 5.95
CA PRO A 344 -0.83 22.54 5.69
C PRO A 344 -1.18 22.95 4.25
N ASP A 345 -1.78 24.12 4.06
CA ASP A 345 -2.13 24.63 2.72
C ASP A 345 -0.97 25.39 2.06
N THR A 346 0.25 24.91 2.24
CA THR A 346 1.49 25.55 1.76
C THR A 346 2.19 24.66 0.73
N ALA A 347 3.35 25.12 0.24
CA ALA A 347 4.29 24.29 -0.51
C ALA A 347 4.70 23.01 0.26
N GLY A 348 4.48 22.94 1.57
CA GLY A 348 4.70 21.76 2.41
C GLY A 348 3.85 20.53 2.04
N ARG A 349 2.83 20.67 1.17
CA ARG A 349 2.13 19.52 0.57
C ARG A 349 2.97 18.76 -0.45
N ALA A 350 4.11 19.32 -0.86
CA ALA A 350 4.99 18.69 -1.83
C ALA A 350 5.85 17.62 -1.16
N CYS A 351 5.67 16.37 -1.57
CA CYS A 351 6.58 15.29 -1.20
C CYS A 351 7.94 15.45 -1.91
N GLY A 352 9.00 14.90 -1.33
CA GLY A 352 10.32 14.84 -1.98
C GLY A 352 10.38 13.89 -3.19
N GLY A 353 9.32 13.13 -3.45
CA GLY A 353 9.13 12.15 -4.51
C GLY A 353 7.65 11.78 -4.60
N LEU A 354 7.13 11.43 -5.78
CA LEU A 354 5.80 10.83 -5.88
C LEU A 354 5.87 9.32 -5.74
N CYS A 355 5.24 8.81 -4.69
CA CYS A 355 5.03 7.39 -4.51
C CYS A 355 3.88 6.92 -5.42
N VAL A 356 4.12 5.94 -6.28
CA VAL A 356 3.10 5.31 -7.14
C VAL A 356 1.95 4.73 -6.30
N SER A 357 2.26 4.27 -5.08
CA SER A 357 1.30 3.76 -4.10
C SER A 357 0.74 4.82 -3.14
N CYS A 358 0.84 6.11 -3.47
CA CYS A 358 0.36 7.18 -2.60
C CYS A 358 -1.13 7.00 -2.27
N GLN A 359 -1.47 6.93 -0.98
CA GLN A 359 -2.87 6.79 -0.52
C GLN A 359 -3.73 8.01 -0.91
N ARG A 360 -3.09 9.16 -1.18
CA ARG A 360 -3.73 10.40 -1.63
C ARG A 360 -3.56 10.66 -3.12
N MET A 361 -3.35 9.62 -3.93
CA MET A 361 -3.26 9.77 -5.39
C MET A 361 -4.51 10.44 -6.00
N TYR A 362 -5.68 10.31 -5.35
CA TYR A 362 -6.92 10.99 -5.76
C TYR A 362 -6.81 12.53 -5.67
N ASP A 363 -5.99 13.08 -4.76
CA ASP A 363 -5.76 14.53 -4.66
C ASP A 363 -4.85 15.05 -5.79
N PHE A 364 -3.93 14.23 -6.28
CA PHE A 364 -3.15 14.54 -7.49
C PHE A 364 -4.03 14.50 -8.74
N GLN A 365 -4.93 13.52 -8.84
CA GLN A 365 -5.92 13.43 -9.92
C GLN A 365 -6.84 14.66 -9.97
N SER A 366 -7.29 15.15 -8.81
CA SER A 366 -8.14 16.35 -8.75
C SER A 366 -7.36 17.66 -8.88
N GLY A 367 -6.03 17.62 -9.01
CA GLY A 367 -5.15 18.79 -9.07
C GLY A 367 -4.97 19.53 -7.74
N ARG A 368 -5.46 18.98 -6.62
CA ARG A 368 -5.27 19.56 -5.28
C ARG A 368 -3.82 19.43 -4.81
N PHE A 369 -3.20 18.29 -5.13
CA PHE A 369 -1.76 18.09 -4.97
C PHE A 369 -1.06 18.11 -6.32
N ASN A 370 0.13 18.68 -6.33
CA ASN A 370 0.89 18.92 -7.54
C ASN A 370 2.35 19.30 -7.17
N PHE A 371 3.32 19.06 -8.04
CA PHE A 371 4.74 19.40 -7.79
C PHE A 371 5.17 20.77 -8.33
N ASP A 372 4.26 21.50 -8.97
CA ASP A 372 4.39 22.91 -9.33
C ASP A 372 3.99 23.77 -8.12
N LEU A 373 4.99 24.17 -7.34
CA LEU A 373 4.82 24.90 -6.09
C LEU A 373 4.11 26.25 -6.29
N MET A 374 4.27 26.89 -7.45
CA MET A 374 3.60 28.15 -7.74
C MET A 374 2.09 27.95 -7.90
N LYS A 375 1.68 26.86 -8.56
CA LYS A 375 0.25 26.50 -8.70
C LYS A 375 -0.40 26.04 -7.39
N LEU A 376 0.38 25.66 -6.39
CA LEU A 376 -0.12 25.29 -5.06
C LEU A 376 -0.28 26.46 -4.09
N MET A 377 0.04 27.70 -4.51
CA MET A 377 -0.10 28.86 -3.64
C MET A 377 -1.57 29.06 -3.24
N PRO A 378 -1.86 29.18 -1.93
CA PRO A 378 -3.22 29.35 -1.46
C PRO A 378 -3.77 30.73 -1.85
N LYS A 379 -5.10 30.82 -2.04
CA LYS A 379 -5.80 32.07 -2.35
C LYS A 379 -5.93 33.00 -1.13
N ILE A 380 -5.83 32.43 0.07
CA ILE A 380 -5.81 33.12 1.36
C ILE A 380 -4.41 32.94 1.92
N SER A 381 -3.89 33.92 2.67
CA SER A 381 -2.58 33.72 3.29
C SER A 381 -2.64 32.53 4.26
N TRP A 382 -1.57 31.74 4.31
CA TRP A 382 -1.55 30.56 5.19
C TRP A 382 -1.80 30.90 6.67
N PRO A 383 -1.26 31.99 7.25
CA PRO A 383 -1.54 32.35 8.63
C PRO A 383 -3.03 32.54 8.92
N GLU A 384 -3.74 33.29 8.07
CA GLU A 384 -5.19 33.54 8.24
C GLU A 384 -5.98 32.23 8.11
N LYS A 385 -5.63 31.40 7.13
CA LYS A 385 -6.30 30.10 6.96
C LYS A 385 -6.01 29.16 8.13
N LEU A 386 -4.78 29.14 8.64
CA LEU A 386 -4.39 28.31 9.76
C LEU A 386 -5.19 28.66 11.03
N GLU A 387 -5.34 29.95 11.33
CA GLU A 387 -6.17 30.42 12.45
C GLU A 387 -7.61 29.91 12.33
N LEU A 388 -8.20 30.02 11.15
CA LEU A 388 -9.55 29.50 10.88
C LEU A 388 -9.65 27.98 11.06
N LEU A 389 -8.64 27.22 10.62
CA LEU A 389 -8.63 25.76 10.77
C LEU A 389 -8.44 25.34 12.23
N LEU A 390 -7.60 26.04 12.99
CA LEU A 390 -7.29 25.71 14.37
C LEU A 390 -8.48 25.93 15.33
N LYS A 391 -9.46 26.76 14.95
CA LYS A 391 -10.74 26.85 15.69
C LYS A 391 -11.40 25.49 15.88
N TYR A 392 -11.27 24.59 14.90
CA TYR A 392 -11.81 23.22 15.02
C TYR A 392 -11.24 22.45 16.21
N TRP A 393 -9.96 22.65 16.52
CA TRP A 393 -9.32 22.05 17.70
C TRP A 393 -9.61 22.83 18.97
N GLU A 394 -9.70 24.15 18.89
CA GLU A 394 -10.01 25.01 20.04
C GLU A 394 -11.42 24.76 20.59
N GLU A 395 -12.39 24.54 19.69
CA GLU A 395 -13.81 24.40 20.05
C GLU A 395 -14.22 22.95 20.40
N ASP A 396 -13.41 21.94 20.05
CA ASP A 396 -13.69 20.54 20.35
C ASP A 396 -12.85 20.00 21.52
N PRO A 397 -13.42 19.89 22.74
CA PRO A 397 -12.67 19.47 23.93
C PRO A 397 -12.26 17.99 23.92
N GLN A 398 -12.74 17.20 22.96
CA GLN A 398 -12.34 15.80 22.81
C GLN A 398 -10.98 15.65 22.12
N LEU A 399 -10.60 16.62 21.28
CA LEU A 399 -9.31 16.58 20.59
C LEU A 399 -8.16 16.84 21.58
N ARG A 400 -7.20 15.92 21.56
CA ARG A 400 -5.99 15.97 22.40
C ARG A 400 -4.71 16.09 21.58
N ASP A 401 -4.78 15.79 20.28
CA ASP A 401 -3.62 15.70 19.41
C ASP A 401 -3.92 16.23 17.99
N ILE A 402 -2.86 16.73 17.34
CA ILE A 402 -2.84 17.22 15.96
C ILE A 402 -1.75 16.49 15.18
N LEU A 403 -2.16 15.65 14.22
CA LEU A 403 -1.21 15.06 13.28
C LEU A 403 -1.00 16.01 12.09
N ILE A 404 0.19 16.61 11.98
CA ILE A 404 0.56 17.44 10.83
C ILE A 404 1.21 16.54 9.77
N THR A 405 0.63 16.50 8.56
CA THR A 405 1.07 15.59 7.47
C THR A 405 1.11 16.22 6.10
#